data_AF-A0A973J7E9-F1
#
_entry.id   AF-A0A973J7E9-F1
#
_cell.length_a   1.000
_cell.length_b   1.000
_cell.length_c   1.000
_cell.angle_alpha   90.00
_cell.angle_beta   90.00
_cell.angle_gamma   90.00
#
_symmetry.space_group_name_H-M   'P 1'
#
loop_
_entity.id
_entity.type
_entity.pdbx_description
1 polymer ?
#
loop_
_entity_poly.entity_id
_entity_poly.type
_entity_poly.pdbx_seq_one_letter_code
_entity_poly.pdbx_strand_id
1 'polypeptide(L)'
;MAYEIKVPALGESIVEATVAKWLKREGEAVAAGEAVVELETDKVNLEVASEQAGVLATISRGEGETVAIGDLLGTVLAGEGTVITAPLPAEAPAAPAPPPQAPSATTATPVAQRVATEHAVDLSGVPGSGPGGRVTKDDVLKAVAPAP
;
A
#
# COMPACT_ATOMS: atom_id res chain seq x y z
N MET A 1 -11.77 -5.53 20.73
CA MET A 1 -11.20 -5.10 22.03
C MET A 1 -9.97 -4.26 21.71
N ALA A 2 -9.79 -3.07 22.29
CA ALA A 2 -8.63 -2.24 21.97
C ALA A 2 -7.44 -2.64 22.84
N TYR A 3 -6.28 -2.84 22.23
CA TYR A 3 -5.00 -3.14 22.84
C TYR A 3 -4.07 -1.96 22.64
N GLU A 4 -3.42 -1.53 23.70
CA GLU A 4 -2.48 -0.42 23.67
C GLU A 4 -1.07 -0.98 23.41
N ILE A 5 -0.43 -0.57 22.32
CA ILE A 5 0.98 -0.86 22.11
C ILE A 5 1.78 0.17 22.91
N LYS A 6 2.57 -0.33 23.86
CA LYS A 6 3.44 0.50 24.71
C LYS A 6 4.89 0.14 24.44
N VAL A 7 5.80 1.08 24.67
CA VAL A 7 7.24 0.81 24.58
C VAL A 7 7.60 -0.21 25.66
N PRO A 8 8.15 -1.40 25.31
CA PRO A 8 8.58 -2.39 26.29
C PRO A 8 9.83 -1.89 27.04
N ALA A 9 10.21 -2.58 28.12
CA ALA A 9 11.45 -2.25 28.83
C ALA A 9 12.65 -2.56 27.92
N LEU A 10 13.40 -1.52 27.53
CA LEU A 10 14.47 -1.58 26.53
C LEU A 10 15.80 -2.12 27.10
N GLY A 11 15.76 -2.91 28.18
CA GLY A 11 16.92 -3.35 28.96
C GLY A 11 17.12 -2.52 30.24
N GLU A 12 17.82 -3.08 31.23
CA GLU A 12 17.91 -2.53 32.61
C GLU A 12 18.41 -1.07 32.73
N SER A 13 18.99 -0.48 31.67
CA SER A 13 19.55 0.88 31.69
C SER A 13 19.08 1.80 30.54
N ILE A 14 18.14 1.38 29.68
CA ILE A 14 17.69 2.21 28.53
C ILE A 14 16.26 2.69 28.80
N VAL A 15 16.12 3.98 29.09
CA VAL A 15 14.85 4.61 29.53
C VAL A 15 14.04 5.26 28.40
N GLU A 16 14.65 5.46 27.24
CA GLU A 16 14.04 6.14 26.09
C GLU A 16 14.53 5.51 24.78
N ALA A 17 13.66 5.51 23.77
CA ALA A 17 13.96 5.11 22.41
C ALA A 17 13.34 6.08 21.41
N THR A 18 13.88 6.15 20.21
CA THR A 18 13.30 6.93 19.12
C THR A 18 12.61 5.98 18.17
N VAL A 19 11.40 6.32 17.73
CA VAL A 19 10.71 5.55 16.69
C VAL A 19 11.51 5.67 15.40
N ALA A 20 12.15 4.59 14.95
CA ALA A 20 12.94 4.59 13.72
C ALA A 20 12.01 4.60 12.51
N LYS A 21 11.04 3.68 12.51
CA LYS A 21 10.13 3.46 11.39
C LYS A 21 8.90 2.66 11.79
N TRP A 22 7.74 3.02 11.26
CA TRP A 22 6.54 2.19 11.38
C TRP A 22 6.49 1.14 10.26
N LEU A 23 6.35 -0.13 10.64
CA LEU A 23 6.12 -1.24 9.69
C LEU A 23 4.64 -1.36 9.34
N LYS A 24 3.75 -0.89 10.22
CA LYS A 24 2.30 -0.90 10.07
C LYS A 24 1.73 0.50 10.10
N ARG A 25 0.73 0.76 9.26
CA ARG A 25 0.03 2.06 9.21
C ARG A 25 -1.33 1.99 9.89
N GLU A 26 -1.87 3.15 10.25
CA GLU A 26 -3.24 3.27 10.75
C GLU A 26 -4.22 2.65 9.74
N GLY A 27 -5.06 1.74 10.21
CA GLY A 27 -5.97 0.91 9.42
C GLY A 27 -5.38 -0.40 8.91
N GLU A 28 -4.11 -0.72 9.17
CA GLU A 28 -3.48 -1.95 8.69
C GLU A 28 -3.66 -3.13 9.66
N ALA A 29 -3.87 -4.33 9.10
CA ALA A 29 -3.92 -5.56 9.88
C ALA A 29 -2.52 -5.97 10.36
N VAL A 30 -2.42 -6.36 11.63
CA VAL A 30 -1.22 -6.78 12.35
C VAL A 30 -1.52 -8.11 13.03
N ALA A 31 -0.62 -9.07 12.99
CA ALA A 31 -0.77 -10.36 13.68
C ALA A 31 -0.14 -10.37 15.08
N ALA A 32 -0.54 -11.34 15.92
CA ALA A 32 0.09 -11.55 17.23
C ALA A 32 1.54 -12.01 17.02
N GLY A 33 2.49 -11.31 17.65
CA GLY A 33 3.93 -11.52 17.44
C GLY A 33 4.50 -10.85 16.19
N GLU A 34 3.71 -10.07 15.45
CA GLU A 34 4.19 -9.36 14.26
C GLU A 34 4.75 -7.99 14.64
N ALA A 35 5.93 -7.64 14.08
CA ALA A 35 6.58 -6.36 14.31
C ALA A 35 5.74 -5.20 13.73
N VAL A 36 5.36 -4.27 14.58
CA VAL A 36 4.49 -3.13 14.22
C VAL A 36 5.31 -1.87 13.99
N VAL A 37 6.31 -1.66 14.84
CA VAL A 37 7.17 -0.48 14.85
C VAL A 37 8.59 -0.85 15.25
N GLU A 38 9.55 -0.20 14.62
CA GLU A 38 10.97 -0.35 14.87
C GLU A 38 11.45 0.84 15.68
N LEU A 39 12.07 0.58 16.83
CA LEU A 39 12.63 1.58 17.72
C LEU A 39 14.15 1.55 17.63
N GLU A 40 14.75 2.71 17.41
CA GLU A 40 16.19 2.89 17.43
C GLU A 40 16.61 3.48 18.77
N THR A 41 17.60 2.83 19.38
CA THR A 41 18.32 3.34 20.55
C THR A 41 19.75 3.66 20.14
N ASP A 42 20.48 4.43 20.96
CA ASP A 42 21.88 4.85 20.73
C ASP A 42 22.82 3.71 20.30
N LYS A 43 22.51 2.46 20.67
CA LYS A 43 23.34 1.29 20.38
C LYS A 43 22.70 0.18 19.56
N VAL A 44 21.37 0.05 19.55
CA VAL A 44 20.67 -1.12 18.99
C VAL A 44 19.29 -0.71 18.46
N ASN A 45 18.86 -1.34 17.37
CA ASN A 45 17.47 -1.31 16.91
C ASN A 45 16.68 -2.46 17.54
N LEU A 46 15.52 -2.14 18.11
CA LEU A 46 14.59 -3.10 18.71
C LEU A 46 13.22 -3.01 18.03
N GLU A 47 12.68 -4.16 17.69
CA GLU A 47 11.38 -4.28 17.05
C GLU A 47 10.30 -4.51 18.12
N VAL A 48 9.24 -3.69 18.11
CA VAL A 48 8.07 -3.92 18.97
C VAL A 48 7.04 -4.73 18.22
N ALA A 49 6.86 -5.97 18.68
CA ALA A 49 5.83 -6.88 18.21
C ALA A 49 4.48 -6.61 18.89
N SER A 50 3.39 -6.79 18.15
CA SER A 50 2.04 -6.71 18.70
C SER A 50 1.76 -7.92 19.59
N GLU A 51 1.24 -7.70 20.80
CA GLU A 51 0.84 -8.82 21.67
C GLU A 51 -0.34 -9.61 21.10
N GLN A 52 -1.16 -8.99 20.23
CA GLN A 52 -2.34 -9.62 19.64
C GLN A 52 -2.52 -9.27 18.17
N ALA A 53 -3.25 -10.14 17.47
CA ALA A 53 -3.70 -9.88 16.11
C ALA A 53 -4.86 -8.88 16.13
N GLY A 54 -4.82 -7.89 15.25
CA GLY A 54 -5.82 -6.86 15.14
C GLY A 54 -5.55 -5.91 13.99
N VAL A 55 -6.16 -4.73 14.03
CA VAL A 55 -5.95 -3.64 13.08
C VAL A 55 -5.41 -2.44 13.84
N LEU A 56 -4.31 -1.84 13.38
CA LEU A 56 -3.77 -0.63 13.99
C LEU A 56 -4.81 0.49 13.86
N ALA A 57 -5.38 0.95 14.95
CA ALA A 57 -6.48 1.91 14.93
C ALA A 57 -5.97 3.36 14.83
N THR A 58 -4.93 3.67 15.60
CA THR A 58 -4.37 5.02 15.72
C THR A 58 -2.91 4.94 16.16
N ILE A 59 -2.06 5.76 15.58
CA ILE A 59 -0.67 5.94 15.98
C ILE A 59 -0.59 7.23 16.81
N SER A 60 -0.23 7.10 18.09
CA SER A 60 0.02 8.27 18.94
C SER A 60 1.45 8.79 18.78
N ARG A 61 2.39 7.92 18.41
CA ARG A 61 3.80 8.29 18.29
C ARG A 61 4.36 8.10 16.89
N GLY A 62 4.77 9.20 16.27
CA GLY A 62 5.19 9.23 14.87
C GLY A 62 6.61 8.72 14.63
N GLU A 63 6.94 8.47 13.36
CA GLU A 63 8.33 8.19 12.94
C GLU A 63 9.25 9.37 13.31
N GLY A 64 10.38 9.07 13.94
CA GLY A 64 11.35 10.05 14.44
C GLY A 64 11.03 10.65 15.81
N GLU A 65 9.98 10.19 16.49
CA GLU A 65 9.61 10.71 17.81
C GLU A 65 10.28 9.93 18.95
N THR A 66 10.71 10.64 19.99
CA THR A 66 11.30 10.05 21.20
C THR A 66 10.20 9.63 22.17
N VAL A 67 10.26 8.37 22.62
CA VAL A 67 9.29 7.72 23.49
C VAL A 67 9.98 7.08 24.69
N ALA A 68 9.35 7.14 25.86
CA ALA A 68 9.86 6.54 27.09
C ALA A 68 9.31 5.13 27.31
N ILE A 69 9.94 4.34 28.20
CA ILE A 69 9.40 3.03 28.60
C ILE A 69 7.96 3.19 29.10
N GLY A 70 7.05 2.38 28.55
CA GLY A 70 5.62 2.40 28.90
C GLY A 70 4.82 3.51 28.22
N ASP A 71 5.45 4.36 27.40
CA ASP A 71 4.74 5.37 26.60
C ASP A 71 3.87 4.69 25.52
N LEU A 72 2.71 5.27 25.25
CA LEU A 72 1.71 4.73 24.33
C LEU A 72 2.14 5.04 22.89
N LEU A 73 2.58 4.02 22.17
CA LEU A 73 2.92 4.11 20.75
C LEU A 73 1.67 4.24 19.88
N GLY A 74 0.66 3.45 20.19
CA GLY A 74 -0.59 3.44 19.45
C GLY A 74 -1.59 2.44 20.00
N THR A 75 -2.75 2.36 19.36
CA THR A 75 -3.81 1.43 19.75
C THR A 75 -4.10 0.49 18.60
N VAL A 76 -4.14 -0.80 18.88
CA VAL A 76 -4.59 -1.86 17.96
C VAL A 76 -5.98 -2.30 18.38
N LEU A 77 -6.93 -2.27 17.47
CA LEU A 77 -8.22 -2.91 17.68
C LEU A 77 -8.06 -4.40 17.37
N ALA A 78 -8.15 -5.26 18.38
CA ALA A 78 -8.45 -6.67 18.17
C ALA A 78 -9.87 -6.77 17.61
N GLY A 79 -9.93 -6.69 16.31
CA GLY A 79 -10.95 -7.21 15.45
C GLY A 79 -10.23 -8.14 14.50
N GLU A 80 -10.84 -9.29 14.25
CA GLU A 80 -10.43 -10.27 13.27
C GLU A 80 -9.71 -9.57 12.12
N GLY A 81 -8.39 -9.77 12.05
CA GLY A 81 -7.67 -9.55 10.82
C GLY A 81 -8.34 -10.50 9.85
N THR A 82 -9.41 -10.03 9.20
CA THR A 82 -9.90 -10.65 8.01
C THR A 82 -8.74 -10.41 7.06
N VAL A 83 -7.84 -11.39 7.04
CA VAL A 83 -7.57 -12.08 5.81
C VAL A 83 -8.88 -12.03 5.04
N ILE A 84 -9.00 -11.07 4.14
CA ILE A 84 -9.64 -11.37 2.88
C ILE A 84 -8.64 -12.35 2.23
N THR A 85 -8.60 -13.58 2.75
CA THR A 85 -8.52 -14.75 1.89
C THR A 85 -9.71 -14.54 0.98
N ALA A 86 -9.45 -13.89 -0.16
CA ALA A 86 -10.39 -13.86 -1.25
C ALA A 86 -10.84 -15.32 -1.41
N PRO A 87 -12.11 -15.64 -1.15
CA PRO A 87 -12.56 -17.00 -1.29
C PRO A 87 -12.35 -17.33 -2.76
N LEU A 88 -11.42 -18.26 -3.02
CA LEU A 88 -11.46 -19.09 -4.21
C LEU A 88 -12.92 -19.56 -4.35
N PRO A 89 -13.66 -19.14 -5.38
CA PRO A 89 -14.84 -19.87 -5.77
C PRO A 89 -14.33 -21.04 -6.59
N ALA A 90 -14.24 -22.19 -5.93
CA ALA A 90 -14.21 -23.47 -6.60
C ALA A 90 -15.44 -23.62 -7.52
N GLU A 91 -15.20 -24.23 -8.67
CA GLU A 91 -16.07 -24.55 -9.80
C GLU A 91 -17.49 -25.05 -9.47
N ALA A 92 -18.49 -24.63 -10.29
CA ALA A 92 -19.41 -25.46 -11.09
C ALA A 92 -20.50 -24.57 -11.79
N PRO A 93 -21.23 -25.00 -12.84
CA PRO A 93 -20.83 -24.93 -14.25
C PRO A 93 -21.78 -24.12 -15.18
N ALA A 94 -21.20 -23.62 -16.28
CA ALA A 94 -21.77 -23.36 -17.61
C ALA A 94 -22.96 -22.38 -17.81
N ALA A 95 -22.61 -21.14 -18.21
CA ALA A 95 -23.25 -20.43 -19.33
C ALA A 95 -22.19 -19.48 -19.97
N PRO A 96 -21.99 -19.48 -21.30
CA PRO A 96 -20.88 -18.75 -21.92
C PRO A 96 -21.22 -17.26 -22.04
N ALA A 97 -20.77 -16.47 -21.07
CA ALA A 97 -20.64 -15.03 -21.21
C ALA A 97 -19.20 -14.70 -21.67
N PRO A 98 -19.01 -13.76 -22.61
CA PRO A 98 -17.71 -13.44 -23.18
C PRO A 98 -16.74 -12.97 -22.09
N PRO A 99 -15.42 -13.23 -22.23
CA PRO A 99 -14.45 -12.92 -21.20
C PRO A 99 -14.48 -11.41 -20.89
N PRO A 100 -14.32 -11.02 -19.60
CA PRO A 100 -14.02 -9.65 -19.28
C PRO A 100 -12.65 -9.36 -19.91
N GLN A 101 -12.66 -8.56 -20.96
CA GLN A 101 -11.45 -7.92 -21.45
C GLN A 101 -10.85 -7.20 -20.24
N ALA A 102 -9.63 -7.58 -19.86
CA ALA A 102 -8.80 -6.75 -19.02
C ALA A 102 -8.88 -5.31 -19.57
N PRO A 103 -8.91 -4.27 -18.73
CA PRO A 103 -8.60 -2.95 -19.25
C PRO A 103 -7.18 -3.08 -19.81
N SER A 104 -7.10 -3.21 -21.13
CA SER A 104 -5.90 -3.08 -21.91
C SER A 104 -5.36 -1.72 -21.51
N ALA A 105 -4.45 -1.71 -20.55
CA ALA A 105 -3.56 -0.60 -20.32
C ALA A 105 -2.83 -0.46 -21.65
N THR A 106 -3.37 0.39 -22.52
CA THR A 106 -2.71 0.86 -23.72
C THR A 106 -1.28 1.12 -23.29
N THR A 107 -0.35 0.35 -23.83
CA THR A 107 1.07 0.50 -23.55
C THR A 107 1.53 1.80 -24.20
N ALA A 108 1.04 2.94 -23.73
CA ALA A 108 1.42 4.25 -24.21
C ALA A 108 2.78 4.58 -23.64
N THR A 109 3.64 5.15 -24.47
CA THR A 109 4.87 5.75 -23.96
C THR A 109 4.52 6.92 -23.02
N PRO A 110 5.33 7.21 -21.99
CA PRO A 110 5.03 8.27 -21.01
C PRO A 110 4.87 9.65 -21.66
N VAL A 111 5.49 9.86 -22.82
CA VAL A 111 5.33 11.08 -23.63
C VAL A 111 3.96 11.12 -24.32
N ALA A 112 3.48 10.00 -24.85
CA ALA A 112 2.16 9.91 -25.47
C ALA A 112 1.04 10.11 -24.44
N GLN A 113 1.19 9.53 -23.25
CA GLN A 113 0.22 9.69 -22.17
C GLN A 113 0.07 11.15 -21.72
N ARG A 114 1.19 11.87 -21.58
CA ARG A 114 1.16 13.31 -21.25
C ARG A 114 0.44 14.13 -22.33
N VAL A 115 0.73 13.89 -23.60
CA VAL A 115 0.09 14.63 -24.72
C VAL A 115 -1.40 14.29 -24.82
N ALA A 116 -1.80 13.04 -24.57
CA ALA A 116 -3.20 12.65 -24.63
C ALA A 116 -4.03 13.28 -23.51
N THR A 117 -3.50 13.38 -22.29
CA THR A 117 -4.17 14.09 -21.18
C THR A 117 -4.36 15.58 -21.49
N GLU A 118 -3.32 16.25 -22.02
CA GLU A 118 -3.37 17.70 -22.33
C GLU A 118 -4.40 18.02 -23.43
N HIS A 119 -4.58 17.12 -24.40
CA HIS A 119 -5.52 17.30 -25.50
C HIS A 119 -6.84 16.54 -25.33
N ALA A 120 -7.08 15.97 -24.13
CA ALA A 120 -8.26 15.15 -23.80
C ALA A 120 -8.54 14.03 -24.83
N VAL A 121 -7.49 13.38 -25.32
CA VAL A 121 -7.55 12.30 -26.31
C VAL A 121 -7.67 10.95 -25.62
N ASP A 122 -8.63 10.15 -26.07
CA ASP A 122 -8.79 8.79 -25.59
C ASP A 122 -7.73 7.86 -26.19
N LEU A 123 -6.84 7.34 -25.36
CA LEU A 123 -5.73 6.44 -25.75
C LEU A 123 -6.21 5.02 -26.14
N SER A 124 -7.47 4.67 -25.88
CA SER A 124 -8.02 3.36 -26.23
C SER A 124 -8.46 3.30 -27.70
N GLY A 125 -8.74 4.44 -28.32
CA GLY A 125 -9.01 4.58 -29.75
C GLY A 125 -7.78 4.87 -30.63
N VAL A 126 -6.61 5.12 -30.04
CA VAL A 126 -5.40 5.53 -30.80
C VAL A 126 -4.60 4.30 -31.24
N PRO A 127 -4.38 4.10 -32.56
CA PRO A 127 -3.53 3.03 -33.05
C PRO A 127 -2.08 3.28 -32.63
N GLY A 128 -1.49 2.34 -31.89
CA GLY A 128 -0.09 2.47 -31.43
C GLY A 128 0.91 1.98 -32.45
N SER A 129 1.69 2.88 -33.05
CA SER A 129 2.71 2.55 -34.06
C SER A 129 4.11 2.30 -33.46
N GLY A 130 4.25 2.37 -32.14
CA GLY A 130 5.52 2.21 -31.44
C GLY A 130 5.99 0.75 -31.27
N PRO A 131 7.27 0.54 -30.89
CA PRO A 131 7.85 -0.79 -30.71
C PRO A 131 7.09 -1.59 -29.64
N GLY A 132 6.49 -2.72 -30.03
CA GLY A 132 5.63 -3.53 -29.17
C GLY A 132 4.15 -3.11 -29.17
N GLY A 133 3.67 -2.40 -30.20
CA GLY A 133 2.27 -1.96 -30.30
C GLY A 133 1.94 -0.77 -29.40
N ARG A 134 2.94 0.06 -29.10
CA ARG A 134 2.84 1.14 -28.12
C ARG A 134 2.33 2.42 -28.75
N VAL A 135 1.47 3.16 -28.03
CA VAL A 135 1.03 4.48 -28.49
C VAL A 135 2.16 5.49 -28.28
N THR A 136 2.58 6.15 -29.35
CA THR A 136 3.65 7.16 -29.34
C THR A 136 3.09 8.57 -29.44
N LYS A 137 3.94 9.58 -29.17
CA LYS A 137 3.56 10.99 -29.28
C LYS A 137 3.00 11.34 -30.66
N ASP A 138 3.55 10.74 -31.72
CA ASP A 138 3.11 10.98 -33.10
C ASP A 138 1.70 10.45 -33.35
N ASP A 139 1.38 9.27 -32.82
CA ASP A 139 0.05 8.66 -32.92
C ASP A 139 -1.02 9.50 -32.19
N VAL A 140 -0.68 10.04 -31.02
CA VAL A 140 -1.59 10.94 -30.27
C VAL A 140 -1.79 12.25 -31.02
N LEU A 141 -0.73 12.87 -31.55
CA LEU A 141 -0.84 14.10 -32.32
C LEU A 141 -1.68 13.92 -33.59
N LYS A 142 -1.57 12.76 -34.24
CA LYS A 142 -2.38 12.41 -35.41
C LYS A 142 -3.86 12.17 -35.05
N ALA A 143 -4.13 11.65 -33.85
CA ALA A 143 -5.50 11.50 -33.33
C ALA A 143 -6.12 12.83 -32.87
N VAL A 144 -5.32 13.82 -32.44
CA VAL A 144 -5.76 15.21 -32.14
C VAL A 144 -6.06 16.01 -33.40
N ALA A 145 -5.47 15.63 -34.53
CA ALA A 145 -5.66 16.26 -35.82
C ALA A 145 -6.55 15.40 -36.75
N PRO A 146 -7.77 14.96 -36.35
CA PRO A 146 -8.65 14.31 -37.31
C PRO A 146 -8.92 15.31 -38.43
N ALA A 147 -8.43 14.96 -39.62
CA ALA A 147 -8.63 15.70 -40.87
C ALA A 147 -10.13 15.72 -41.23
N PRO A 148 -10.61 16.74 -41.99
CA PRO A 148 -12.03 17.05 -42.19
C PRO A 148 -12.84 15.97 -42.92
#